data_AF-A0A503WDY3-F1
#
_entry.id   AF-A0A503WDY3-F1
#
_cell.length_a   1.000
_cell.length_b   1.000
_cell.length_c   1.000
_cell.angle_alpha   90.00
_cell.angle_beta   90.00
_cell.angle_gamma   90.00
#
_symmetry.space_group_name_H-M   'P 1'
#
loop_
_entity.id
_entity.type
_entity.pdbx_description
1 polymer ?
#
loop_
_entity_poly.entity_id
_entity_poly.type
_entity_poly.pdbx_seq_one_letter_code
_entity_poly.pdbx_strand_id
1 'polypeptide(L)' 'MLQSTPKPQRKSVNTSIDAQLINDAKALGINLSRAAEAGIAKAIAVEKTRRWQEENKEAIERSNAYVERNGLPLAKRRLF' A
#
# COMPACT_ATOMS: atom_id res chain seq x y z
N MET A 1 27.13 -4.67 -12.37
CA MET A 1 26.29 -5.80 -12.82
C MET A 1 24.84 -5.35 -12.78
N LEU A 2 24.22 -5.12 -13.93
CA LEU A 2 22.81 -4.74 -14.01
C LEU A 2 21.96 -5.97 -13.67
N GLN A 3 21.36 -5.98 -12.48
CA GLN A 3 20.44 -7.05 -12.09
C GLN A 3 19.15 -6.88 -12.90
N SER A 4 18.88 -7.81 -13.82
CA SER A 4 17.60 -7.89 -14.52
C SER A 4 16.49 -8.16 -13.50
N THR A 5 15.59 -7.20 -13.30
CA THR A 5 14.40 -7.39 -12.49
C THR A 5 13.58 -8.55 -13.06
N PRO A 6 13.33 -9.63 -12.29
CA PRO A 6 12.59 -10.78 -12.79
C PRO A 6 11.18 -10.36 -13.18
N LYS A 7 10.75 -10.77 -14.37
CA LYS A 7 9.40 -10.50 -14.87
C LYS A 7 8.40 -11.14 -13.90
N PRO A 8 7.39 -10.40 -13.41
CA PRO A 8 6.44 -10.94 -12.43
C PRO A 8 5.74 -12.17 -13.01
N GLN A 9 5.81 -13.29 -12.29
CA GLN A 9 5.09 -14.50 -12.66
C GLN A 9 3.60 -14.29 -12.37
N ARG A 10 2.80 -14.14 -13.42
CA ARG A 10 1.35 -13.99 -13.31
C ARG A 10 0.70 -15.37 -13.25
N LYS A 11 -0.18 -15.57 -12.27
CA LYS A 11 -1.07 -16.74 -12.20
C LYS A 11 -2.47 -16.30 -12.60
N SER A 12 -3.13 -17.07 -13.47
CA SER A 12 -4.55 -16.87 -13.73
C SER A 12 -5.35 -17.34 -12.52
N VAL A 13 -6.35 -16.55 -12.14
CA VAL A 13 -7.26 -16.86 -11.04
C VAL A 13 -8.68 -16.68 -11.57
N ASN A 14 -9.56 -17.63 -11.28
CA ASN A 14 -10.98 -17.50 -11.59
C ASN A 14 -11.65 -16.72 -10.45
N THR A 15 -12.37 -15.64 -10.78
CA THR A 15 -13.00 -14.77 -9.78
C THR A 15 -14.30 -14.21 -10.34
N SER A 16 -15.33 -14.17 -9.52
CA SER A 16 -16.62 -13.56 -9.87
C SER A 16 -16.55 -12.05 -9.65
N ILE A 17 -16.84 -11.29 -10.71
CA ILE A 17 -16.94 -9.82 -10.69
C ILE A 17 -18.31 -9.46 -11.27
N ASP A 18 -18.89 -8.37 -10.78
CA ASP A 18 -20.15 -7.83 -11.28
C ASP A 18 -20.14 -7.66 -12.81
N ALA A 19 -21.21 -8.13 -13.46
CA ALA A 19 -21.30 -8.16 -14.91
C ALA A 19 -21.43 -6.76 -15.54
N GLN A 20 -22.10 -5.81 -14.86
CA GLN A 20 -22.20 -4.43 -15.32
C GLN A 20 -20.82 -3.77 -15.30
N LEU A 21 -20.05 -3.96 -14.23
CA LEU A 21 -18.69 -3.42 -14.15
C LEU A 21 -17.77 -3.95 -15.27
N ILE A 22 -17.91 -5.23 -15.63
CA ILE A 22 -17.16 -5.81 -16.76
C ILE A 22 -17.58 -5.16 -18.07
N ASN A 23 -18.88 -4.98 -18.29
CA ASN A 23 -19.40 -4.38 -19.52
C ASN A 23 -18.97 -2.93 -19.65
N ASP A 24 -19.07 -2.14 -18.58
CA ASP A 24 -18.63 -0.75 -18.54
C ASP A 24 -17.13 -0.64 -18.81
N ALA A 25 -16.32 -1.48 -18.15
CA ALA A 25 -14.88 -1.52 -18.37
C ALA A 25 -14.53 -1.84 -19.83
N LYS A 26 -15.23 -2.80 -20.44
CA LYS A 26 -15.05 -3.13 -21.87
C LYS A 26 -15.46 -1.97 -22.78
N ALA A 27 -16.60 -1.34 -22.51
CA ALA A 27 -17.09 -0.19 -23.28
C ALA A 27 -16.11 0.99 -23.24
N LEU A 28 -15.43 1.18 -22.10
CA LEU A 28 -14.42 2.21 -21.89
C LEU A 28 -13.00 1.80 -22.31
N GLY A 29 -12.81 0.58 -22.85
CA GLY A 29 -11.49 0.08 -23.26
C GLY A 29 -10.51 -0.14 -22.10
N ILE A 30 -11.01 -0.32 -20.87
CA ILE A 30 -10.19 -0.53 -19.68
C ILE A 30 -9.63 -1.95 -19.69
N ASN A 31 -8.31 -2.06 -19.45
CA ASN A 31 -7.66 -3.36 -19.28
C ASN A 31 -8.00 -3.95 -17.90
N LEU A 32 -8.99 -4.86 -17.89
CA LEU A 32 -9.49 -5.54 -16.69
C LEU A 32 -8.38 -6.20 -15.85
N SER A 33 -7.43 -6.88 -16.50
CA SER A 33 -6.34 -7.56 -15.78
C SER A 33 -5.45 -6.56 -15.04
N ARG A 34 -5.09 -5.46 -15.71
CA ARG A 34 -4.26 -4.41 -15.11
C ARG A 34 -5.01 -3.66 -13.99
N ALA A 35 -6.29 -3.40 -14.18
CA ALA A 35 -7.13 -2.75 -13.17
C ALA A 35 -7.29 -3.64 -11.93
N ALA A 36 -7.54 -4.94 -12.12
CA ALA A 36 -7.61 -5.91 -11.04
C ALA A 36 -6.28 -6.02 -10.27
N GLU A 37 -5.16 -6.12 -10.97
CA GLU A 37 -3.82 -6.16 -10.36
C GLU A 37 -3.54 -4.91 -9.51
N ALA A 38 -3.86 -3.72 -10.03
CA ALA A 38 -3.71 -2.47 -9.29
C ALA A 38 -4.62 -2.40 -8.05
N GLY A 39 -5.87 -2.83 -8.18
CA GLY A 39 -6.83 -2.88 -7.07
C GLY A 39 -6.37 -3.82 -5.95
N ILE A 40 -5.92 -5.02 -6.31
CA ILE A 40 -5.39 -6.01 -5.37
C ILE A 40 -4.13 -5.48 -4.68
N ALA A 41 -3.19 -4.90 -5.43
CA ALA A 41 -1.98 -4.32 -4.86
C ALA A 41 -2.30 -3.21 -3.85
N LYS A 42 -3.26 -2.34 -4.15
CA LYS A 42 -3.72 -1.30 -3.23
C LYS A 42 -4.35 -1.88 -1.97
N ALA A 43 -5.22 -2.87 -2.09
CA ALA A 43 -5.85 -3.53 -0.95
C ALA A 43 -4.81 -4.20 -0.03
N ILE A 44 -3.82 -4.89 -0.62
CA ILE A 44 -2.72 -5.51 0.13
C ILE A 44 -1.89 -4.44 0.86
N ALA A 45 -1.57 -3.32 0.20
CA ALA A 45 -0.80 -2.25 0.81
C ALA A 45 -1.52 -1.67 2.03
N VAL A 46 -2.82 -1.38 1.91
CA VAL A 46 -3.66 -0.88 3.00
C VAL A 46 -3.66 -1.86 4.17
N GLU A 47 -3.88 -3.15 3.91
CA GLU A 47 -3.94 -4.15 4.97
C GLU A 47 -2.57 -4.35 5.66
N LYS A 48 -1.47 -4.32 4.91
CA LYS A 48 -0.12 -4.35 5.49
C LYS A 48 0.14 -3.15 6.38
N THR A 49 -0.25 -1.95 5.93
CA THR A 49 -0.12 -0.73 6.73
C THR A 49 -0.95 -0.83 8.01
N ARG A 50 -2.20 -1.31 7.94
CA ARG A 50 -3.05 -1.51 9.11
C ARG A 50 -2.40 -2.44 10.13
N ARG A 51 -1.93 -3.60 9.70
CA ARG A 51 -1.24 -4.57 10.58
C ARG A 51 0.02 -4.00 11.20
N TRP A 52 0.83 -3.32 10.40
CA TRP A 52 2.04 -2.68 10.91
C TRP A 52 1.72 -1.62 11.97
N GLN A 53 0.69 -0.80 11.76
CA GLN A 53 0.24 0.19 12.74
C GLN A 53 -0.23 -0.47 14.04
N GLU A 54 -0.93 -1.60 13.96
CA GLU A 54 -1.37 -2.35 15.14
C GLU A 54 -0.19 -2.94 15.92
N GLU A 55 0.76 -3.57 15.21
CA GLU A 55 1.98 -4.13 15.81
C GLU A 55 2.87 -3.07 16.45
N ASN A 56 2.93 -1.87 15.85
CA ASN A 56 3.81 -0.79 16.29
C ASN A 56 3.09 0.24 17.16
N LYS A 57 1.81 0.01 17.51
CA LYS A 57 0.99 0.98 18.24
C LYS A 57 1.66 1.44 19.53
N GLU A 58 2.13 0.50 20.35
CA GLU A 58 2.79 0.81 21.61
C GLU A 58 4.12 1.57 21.42
N ALA A 59 4.90 1.20 20.40
CA ALA A 59 6.15 1.89 20.09
C ALA A 59 5.89 3.34 19.62
N ILE A 60 4.85 3.54 18.80
CA ILE A 60 4.41 4.85 18.34
C ILE A 60 3.91 5.69 19.53
N GLU A 61 3.07 5.12 20.40
CA GLU A 61 2.58 5.81 21.60
C GLU A 61 3.72 6.21 22.54
N ARG A 62 4.68 5.32 22.80
CA ARG A 62 5.87 5.63 23.61
C ARG A 62 6.71 6.73 22.98
N SER A 63 6.92 6.68 21.66
CA SER A 63 7.65 7.70 20.92
C SER A 63 6.95 9.07 21.00
N ASN A 64 5.63 9.08 20.79
CA ASN A 64 4.81 10.30 20.88
C ASN A 64 4.87 10.89 22.29
N ALA A 65 4.69 10.07 23.33
CA ALA A 65 4.79 10.51 24.72
C ALA A 65 6.18 11.06 25.08
N TYR A 66 7.24 10.49 24.50
CA TYR A 66 8.60 11.02 24.67
C TYR A 66 8.73 12.41 24.03
N VAL A 67 8.24 12.59 22.80
CA VAL A 67 8.27 13.88 22.10
C VAL A 67 7.43 14.94 22.81
N GLU A 68 6.25 14.58 23.32
CA GLU A 68 5.40 15.51 24.10
C GLU A 68 6.11 16.01 25.36
N ARG A 69 6.84 15.12 26.05
CA ARG A 69 7.55 15.47 27.29
C ARG A 69 8.86 16.22 27.05
N ASN A 70 9.61 15.85 26.01
CA ASN A 70 10.99 16.30 25.81
C ASN A 70 11.15 17.29 24.65
N GLY A 71 10.07 17.55 23.91
CA GLY A 71 10.10 18.25 22.64
C GLY A 71 10.68 17.40 21.51
N LEU A 72 10.70 17.97 20.30
CA LEU A 72 11.23 17.29 19.13
C LEU A 72 12.76 17.07 19.26
N PRO A 73 13.24 15.82 19.15
CA PRO A 73 14.66 15.55 19.12
C PRO A 73 15.36 16.37 18.05
N LEU A 74 16.51 16.96 18.40
CA LEU A 74 17.36 17.72 17.47
C LEU A 74 16.70 18.95 16.83
N ALA A 75 15.55 19.42 17.33
CA ALA A 75 14.89 20.63 16.82
C ALA A 75 15.83 21.85 16.76
N LYS A 76 16.78 21.94 17.70
CA LYS A 76 17.80 23.00 17.79
C LYS A 76 18.81 23.02 16.63
N ARG A 77 18.85 21.98 15.79
CA ARG A 77 19.79 21.85 14.65
C ARG A 77 19.09 21.81 13.29
N ARG A 78 17.77 22.05 13.25
CA ARG A 78 17.01 22.09 12.01
C ARG A 78 17.38 23.36 11.23
N LEU A 79 18.07 23.19 10.10
CA LEU A 79 18.29 24.24 9.12
C LEU A 79 16.98 24.46 8.35
N PHE A 80 16.64 25.73 8.15
CA PHE A 80 15.42 26.20 7.47
C PHE A 80 15.52 26.06 5.96
#